data_AF-A0A9Q3PN09-F1
#
_entry.id   AF-A0A9Q3PN09-F1
#
_cell.length_a   1.000
_cell.length_b   1.000
_cell.length_c   1.000
_cell.angle_alpha   90.00
_cell.angle_beta   90.00
_cell.angle_gamma   90.00
#
_symmetry.space_group_name_H-M   'P 1'
#
loop_
_entity.id
_entity.type
_entity.pdbx_description
1 polymer ?
#
loop_
_entity_poly.entity_id
_entity_poly.type
_entity_poly.pdbx_seq_one_letter_code
_entity_poly.pdbx_strand_id
1 'polypeptide(L)'
;MTKHEIRELNEKQEVLQLAQERMAIDDGYNNYMIHEDYLTDQGRLDKKIKPHASKKLYEECKQPAEVLVTDVDRYEEIQTQKGPTKLGAMDPQDQVADYELLLD
;
A
#
# COMPACT_ATOMS: atom_id res chain seq x y z
N MET A 1 -39.08 -14.20 0.15
CA MET A 1 -38.63 -13.12 -0.73
C MET A 1 -38.99 -13.46 -2.16
N THR A 2 -39.68 -12.56 -2.84
CA THR A 2 -39.97 -12.71 -4.28
C THR A 2 -38.73 -12.39 -5.10
N LYS A 3 -38.62 -12.92 -6.34
CA LYS A 3 -37.49 -12.60 -7.25
C LYS A 3 -37.35 -11.10 -7.49
N HIS A 4 -38.46 -10.38 -7.42
CA HIS A 4 -38.51 -8.92 -7.55
C HIS A 4 -37.87 -8.23 -6.34
N GLU A 5 -38.25 -8.63 -5.12
CA GLU A 5 -37.66 -8.10 -3.88
C GLU A 5 -36.14 -8.31 -3.81
N ILE A 6 -35.63 -9.45 -4.29
CA ILE A 6 -34.19 -9.74 -4.31
C ILE A 6 -33.46 -8.79 -5.27
N ARG A 7 -34.04 -8.54 -6.46
CA ARG A 7 -33.47 -7.63 -7.44
C ARG A 7 -33.42 -6.20 -6.89
N GLU A 8 -34.52 -5.73 -6.29
CA GLU A 8 -34.57 -4.40 -5.68
C GLU A 8 -33.57 -4.25 -4.52
N LEU A 9 -33.34 -5.31 -3.75
CA LEU A 9 -32.38 -5.30 -2.65
C LEU A 9 -30.96 -5.18 -3.18
N ASN A 10 -30.61 -5.93 -4.23
CA ASN A 10 -29.29 -5.87 -4.85
C ASN A 10 -29.03 -4.48 -5.47
N GLU A 11 -30.01 -3.92 -6.20
CA GLU A 11 -29.91 -2.57 -6.76
C GLU A 11 -29.64 -1.52 -5.65
N LYS A 12 -30.33 -1.63 -4.50
CA LYS A 12 -30.11 -0.74 -3.37
C LYS A 12 -28.73 -0.90 -2.73
N GLN A 13 -28.21 -2.12 -2.66
CA GLN A 13 -26.86 -2.40 -2.14
C GLN A 13 -25.78 -1.80 -3.05
N GLU A 14 -25.90 -1.98 -4.36
CA GLU A 14 -24.96 -1.41 -5.34
C GLU A 14 -24.95 0.12 -5.29
N VAL A 15 -26.12 0.76 -5.18
CA VAL A 15 -26.22 2.22 -5.04
C VAL A 15 -25.57 2.70 -3.74
N LEU A 16 -25.76 1.99 -2.64
CA LEU A 16 -25.14 2.30 -1.35
C LEU A 16 -23.61 2.20 -1.43
N GLN A 17 -23.10 1.14 -2.06
CA GLN A 17 -21.67 0.94 -2.25
C GLN A 17 -21.07 2.07 -3.10
N LEU A 18 -21.69 2.41 -4.23
CA LEU A 18 -21.23 3.49 -5.10
C LEU A 18 -21.23 4.85 -4.38
N ALA A 19 -22.23 5.11 -3.54
CA ALA A 19 -22.30 6.34 -2.74
C ALA A 19 -21.19 6.40 -1.69
N GLN A 20 -20.90 5.28 -1.02
CA GLN A 20 -19.80 5.18 -0.06
C GLN A 20 -18.44 5.39 -0.73
N GLU A 21 -18.20 4.74 -1.88
CA GLU A 21 -16.97 4.92 -2.67
C GLU A 21 -16.81 6.39 -3.10
N ARG A 22 -17.88 7.03 -3.57
CA ARG A 22 -17.86 8.47 -3.92
C ARG A 22 -17.59 9.38 -2.74
N MET A 23 -18.12 9.06 -1.56
CA MET A 23 -17.90 9.85 -0.35
C MET A 23 -16.50 9.65 0.24
N ALA A 24 -15.90 8.47 0.01
CA ALA A 24 -14.55 8.15 0.43
C ALA A 24 -13.47 8.78 -0.46
N ILE A 25 -13.80 9.16 -1.69
CA ILE A 25 -12.90 9.92 -2.57
C ILE A 25 -12.68 11.31 -1.95
N ASP A 26 -11.43 11.56 -1.54
CA ASP A 26 -10.97 12.90 -1.16
C ASP A 26 -10.72 13.70 -2.45
N ASP A 27 -11.55 14.70 -2.72
CA ASP A 27 -11.43 15.59 -3.88
C ASP A 27 -10.15 16.46 -3.84
N GLY A 28 -9.37 16.42 -2.75
CA GLY A 28 -8.07 17.08 -2.60
C GLY A 28 -8.11 18.61 -2.62
N TYR A 29 -9.30 19.19 -2.78
CA TYR A 29 -9.53 20.63 -2.92
C TYR A 29 -9.45 21.37 -1.58
N ASN A 30 -9.72 20.69 -0.47
CA ASN A 30 -9.75 21.30 0.86
C ASN A 30 -8.37 21.59 1.45
N ASN A 31 -7.29 21.04 0.86
CA ASN A 31 -5.93 21.21 1.38
C ASN A 31 -5.21 22.48 0.90
N TYR A 32 -5.85 23.31 0.06
CA TYR A 32 -5.28 24.57 -0.42
C TYR A 32 -5.96 25.79 0.22
N MET A 33 -6.07 25.83 1.54
CA MET A 33 -6.33 27.09 2.22
C MET A 33 -5.00 27.77 2.55
N ILE A 34 -4.71 28.87 1.86
CA ILE A 34 -3.63 29.77 2.26
C ILE A 34 -4.09 30.45 3.55
N HIS A 35 -3.39 30.20 4.66
CA HIS A 35 -3.68 30.78 5.97
C HIS A 35 -3.62 32.32 5.91
N GLU A 36 -4.52 33.03 6.58
CA GLU A 36 -4.56 34.51 6.52
C GLU A 36 -3.27 35.16 7.06
N ASP A 37 -2.54 34.47 7.94
CA ASP A 37 -1.26 34.91 8.54
C ASP A 37 -0.10 35.16 7.54
N TYR A 38 -0.25 34.79 6.26
CA TYR A 38 0.78 35.06 5.25
C TYR A 38 0.74 36.49 4.67
N LEU A 39 -0.32 37.26 4.97
CA LEU A 39 -0.41 38.67 4.61
C LEU A 39 0.13 39.52 5.76
N THR A 40 1.23 40.23 5.53
CA THR A 40 1.55 41.41 6.35
C THR A 40 0.44 42.45 6.20
N ASP A 41 0.28 43.39 7.14
CA ASP A 41 -0.70 44.50 7.09
C ASP A 41 -0.68 45.33 5.78
N GLN A 42 0.34 45.13 4.94
CA GLN A 42 0.56 45.80 3.66
C GLN A 42 0.41 44.87 2.44
N GLY A 43 -0.14 43.65 2.60
CA GLY A 43 -0.39 42.71 1.50
C GLY A 43 0.85 42.09 0.86
N ARG A 44 2.05 42.26 1.45
CA ARG A 44 3.28 41.60 0.99
C ARG A 44 3.46 40.25 1.68
N LEU A 45 3.67 39.21 0.88
CA LEU A 45 3.98 37.86 1.38
C LEU A 45 5.38 37.84 2.02
N ASP A 46 5.47 37.41 3.28
CA ASP A 46 6.75 37.22 3.96
C ASP A 46 7.55 36.06 3.31
N LYS A 47 8.76 36.39 2.84
CA LYS A 47 9.64 35.46 2.11
C LYS A 47 10.14 34.30 2.99
N LYS A 48 10.16 34.45 4.32
CA LYS A 48 10.62 33.41 5.25
C LYS A 48 9.56 32.33 5.47
N ILE A 49 8.29 32.70 5.43
CA ILE A 49 7.18 31.80 5.76
C ILE A 49 6.72 30.99 4.54
N LYS A 50 6.85 31.55 3.33
CA LYS A 50 6.60 30.85 2.04
C LYS A 50 7.23 29.45 1.91
N PRO A 51 8.56 29.28 2.08
CA PRO A 51 9.18 27.96 1.90
C PRO A 51 8.75 26.97 2.99
N HIS A 52 8.44 27.45 4.19
CA HIS A 52 8.00 26.61 5.29
C HIS A 52 6.56 26.13 5.10
N ALA A 53 5.68 27.01 4.61
CA ALA A 53 4.31 26.66 4.22
C ALA A 53 4.28 25.62 3.10
N SER A 54 5.07 25.84 2.05
CA SER A 54 5.16 24.90 0.93
C SER A 54 5.64 23.52 1.35
N LYS A 55 6.59 23.43 2.29
CA LYS A 55 7.07 22.14 2.83
C LYS A 55 5.99 21.43 3.65
N LYS A 56 5.31 22.15 4.54
CA LYS A 56 4.22 21.59 5.35
C LYS A 56 3.08 21.05 4.49
N LEU A 57 2.63 21.82 3.49
CA LEU A 57 1.60 21.35 2.56
C LEU A 57 2.05 20.12 1.78
N TYR A 58 3.32 20.06 1.35
CA TYR A 58 3.86 18.88 0.68
C TYR A 58 3.87 17.65 1.60
N GLU A 59 4.18 17.84 2.88
CA GLU A 59 4.18 16.77 3.89
C GLU A 59 2.76 16.33 4.27
N GLU A 60 1.81 17.27 4.37
CA GLU A 60 0.39 17.02 4.70
C GLU A 60 -0.40 16.43 3.52
N CYS A 61 -0.14 16.86 2.29
CA CYS A 61 -0.73 16.29 1.06
C CYS A 61 -0.09 14.96 0.66
N LYS A 62 1.02 14.56 1.29
CA LYS A 62 1.55 13.21 1.15
C LYS A 62 0.61 12.29 1.92
N GLN A 63 -0.49 11.90 1.25
CA GLN A 63 -1.26 10.71 1.60
C GLN A 63 -0.26 9.63 2.02
N PRO A 64 -0.49 8.88 3.12
CA PRO A 64 0.39 7.78 3.47
C PRO A 64 0.39 6.89 2.23
N ALA A 65 1.49 6.95 1.47
CA ALA A 65 1.52 6.32 0.18
C ALA A 65 1.13 4.87 0.47
N GLU A 66 -0.01 4.42 -0.04
CA GLU A 66 -0.28 2.99 -0.13
C GLU A 66 0.99 2.46 -0.76
N VAL A 67 1.77 1.74 0.06
CA VAL A 67 3.06 1.24 -0.36
C VAL A 67 2.72 0.41 -1.58
N LEU A 68 3.12 0.88 -2.75
CA LEU A 68 2.70 0.29 -4.00
C LEU A 68 3.38 -1.08 -4.06
N VAL A 69 2.71 -2.10 -3.53
CA VAL A 69 3.23 -3.45 -3.44
C VAL A 69 3.20 -4.02 -4.85
N THR A 70 4.38 -4.05 -5.47
CA THR A 70 4.52 -4.62 -6.80
C THR A 70 4.29 -6.13 -6.75
N ASP A 71 3.98 -6.73 -7.90
CA ASP A 71 3.78 -8.18 -7.97
C ASP A 71 5.06 -8.97 -7.62
N VAL A 72 6.24 -8.35 -7.78
CA VAL A 72 7.54 -8.90 -7.39
C VAL A 72 7.65 -8.96 -5.86
N ASP A 73 7.35 -7.86 -5.17
CA ASP A 73 7.39 -7.78 -3.70
C ASP A 73 6.46 -8.84 -3.08
N ARG A 74 5.25 -8.96 -3.64
CA ARG A 74 4.26 -9.96 -3.22
C ARG A 74 4.73 -11.39 -3.45
N TYR A 75 5.48 -11.63 -4.54
CA TYR A 75 6.04 -12.96 -4.83
C TYR A 75 7.15 -13.33 -3.84
N GLU A 76 8.04 -12.39 -3.49
CA GLU A 76 9.12 -12.62 -2.53
C GLU A 76 8.59 -12.89 -1.12
N GLU A 77 7.57 -12.15 -0.68
CA GLU A 77 6.85 -12.41 0.58
C GLU A 77 6.28 -13.84 0.63
N ILE A 78 5.69 -14.29 -0.47
CA ILE A 78 5.14 -15.65 -0.56
C ILE A 78 6.25 -16.71 -0.48
N GLN A 79 7.39 -16.49 -1.13
CA GLN A 79 8.52 -17.44 -1.08
C GLN A 79 9.17 -17.50 0.30
N THR A 80 9.32 -16.35 0.97
CA THR A 80 9.87 -16.28 2.33
C THR A 80 8.93 -16.90 3.35
N GLN A 81 7.63 -16.67 3.23
CA GLN A 81 6.61 -17.27 4.11
C GLN A 81 6.47 -18.78 3.90
N LYS A 82 6.53 -19.25 2.64
CA LYS A 82 6.44 -20.68 2.29
C LYS A 82 7.77 -21.40 2.32
N GLY A 83 8.86 -20.67 2.50
CA GLY A 83 10.19 -21.23 2.64
C GLY A 83 10.21 -22.19 3.83
N PRO A 84 10.80 -23.38 3.71
CA PRO A 84 10.87 -24.31 4.82
C PRO A 84 11.73 -23.67 5.92
N THR A 85 11.08 -23.24 7.01
CA THR A 85 11.73 -22.83 8.26
C THR A 85 12.63 -23.97 8.70
N LYS A 86 13.93 -23.85 8.37
CA LYS A 86 15.03 -24.75 8.71
C LYS A 86 14.54 -26.14 9.09
N LEU A 87 14.22 -26.97 8.09
CA LEU A 87 14.18 -28.42 8.31
C LEU A 87 15.56 -28.75 8.90
N GLY A 88 15.57 -29.13 10.19
CA GLY A 88 16.78 -29.25 10.97
C GLY A 88 17.83 -30.01 10.17
N ALA A 89 19.03 -29.45 10.12
CA ALA A 89 20.19 -30.04 9.44
C ALA A 89 20.28 -31.52 9.82
N MET A 90 19.81 -32.37 8.92
CA MET A 90 20.00 -33.80 9.00
C MET A 90 21.11 -34.04 7.99
N ASP A 91 22.34 -33.92 8.48
CA ASP A 91 23.54 -34.17 7.68
C ASP A 91 23.34 -35.52 6.96
N PRO A 92 23.47 -35.57 5.62
CA PRO A 92 23.47 -36.84 4.93
C PRO A 92 24.64 -37.67 5.48
N GLN A 93 24.37 -38.83 6.08
CA GLN A 93 25.45 -39.73 6.42
C GLN A 93 26.07 -40.24 5.12
N ASP A 94 27.36 -39.93 4.92
CA ASP A 94 28.16 -40.43 3.81
C ASP A 94 28.16 -41.96 3.82
N GLN A 95 27.34 -42.58 2.97
CA GLN A 95 27.49 -43.98 2.64
C GLN A 95 28.64 -44.10 1.66
N VAL A 96 29.84 -44.35 2.19
CA VAL A 96 31.01 -44.72 1.38
C VAL A 96 30.68 -46.08 0.74
N ALA A 97 30.33 -46.07 -0.55
CA ALA A 97 30.20 -47.29 -1.33
C ALA A 97 31.61 -47.73 -1.74
N ASP A 98 32.07 -48.87 -1.22
CA ASP A 98 33.31 -49.50 -1.63
C ASP A 98 33.12 -50.08 -3.04
N TYR A 99 33.53 -49.34 -4.08
CA TYR A 99 33.62 -49.87 -5.44
C TYR A 99 35.03 -50.44 -5.66
N GLU A 100 35.10 -51.75 -5.89
CA GLU A 100 36.31 -52.45 -6.32
C GLU A 100 36.56 -52.14 -7.81
N LEU A 101 37.62 -51.40 -8.10
CA LEU A 101 38.05 -51.10 -9.46
C LEU A 101 38.64 -52.35 -10.11
N LEU A 102 37.85 -53.04 -10.93
CA LEU A 102 38.31 -54.12 -11.79
C LEU A 102 38.70 -53.55 -13.16
N LEU A 103 39.96 -53.17 -13.34
CA LEU A 103 40.57 -53.01 -14.66
C LEU A 103 41.78 -53.95 -14.79
N ASP A 104 41.76 -54.76 -15.85
CA ASP A 104 42.82 -55.66 -16.37
C ASP A 104 43.93 -54.85 -17.08
#